data_AF-W7YDA3-F1
#
_entry.id   AF-W7YDA3-F1
#
_cell.length_a   1.000
_cell.length_b   1.000
_cell.length_c   1.000
_cell.angle_alpha   90.00
_cell.angle_beta   90.00
_cell.angle_gamma   90.00
#
_symmetry.space_group_name_H-M   'P 1'
#
loop_
_entity.id
_entity.type
_entity.pdbx_description
1 polymer ?
#
loop_
_entity_poly.entity_id
_entity_poly.type
_entity_poly.pdbx_seq_one_letter_code
_entity_poly.pdbx_strand_id
1 'polypeptide(L)'
;MTPASEHPPLLTEEVCRDYRTLLRNDDPAGAIHLLHQLMANAQNQRSSDISSVTNAFFRLLMILHEFAVERGITLTNDSQHQEPFIWQEIARLPTLANVCDYVEGNIQAVFSIWKEQSAVSAKISNVLVYIREHYSDAELSTRIISERTYLSLSYMCVLFKKETGSTVNEYLTEFRLVKAKELLKKQHLKLYEVASMVGFNDANYFSFIFKKLNGISPSEFRERERA
;
A
#
# COMPACT_ATOMS: atom_id res chain seq x y z
N MET A 1 -43.22 29.93 27.45
CA MET A 1 -41.91 29.73 26.81
C MET A 1 -41.25 28.55 27.48
N THR A 2 -41.41 27.36 26.90
CA THR A 2 -40.72 26.13 27.32
C THR A 2 -39.30 26.19 26.76
N PRO A 3 -38.24 25.85 27.52
CA PRO A 3 -36.90 25.84 26.97
C PRO A 3 -36.80 24.70 25.95
N ALA A 4 -36.23 24.99 24.78
CA ALA A 4 -35.86 23.97 23.81
C ALA A 4 -34.97 22.93 24.50
N SER A 5 -35.38 21.66 24.46
CA SER A 5 -34.53 20.55 24.88
C SER A 5 -33.43 20.37 23.84
N GLU A 6 -32.34 21.12 23.97
CA GLU A 6 -31.12 20.89 23.20
C GLU A 6 -30.46 19.60 23.72
N HIS A 7 -30.92 18.47 23.21
CA HIS A 7 -30.15 17.24 23.32
C HIS A 7 -28.86 17.41 22.49
N PRO A 8 -27.68 17.09 23.03
CA PRO A 8 -26.43 17.21 22.30
C PRO A 8 -26.51 16.40 20.99
N PRO A 9 -25.93 16.89 19.89
CA PRO A 9 -25.98 16.20 18.61
C PRO A 9 -25.41 14.78 18.76
N LEU A 10 -26.10 13.81 18.17
CA LEU A 10 -25.73 12.39 18.24
C LEU A 10 -24.26 12.14 17.84
N LEU A 11 -23.77 12.91 16.86
CA LEU A 11 -22.39 12.90 16.43
C LEU A 11 -21.74 14.24 16.76
N THR A 12 -20.79 14.21 17.69
CA THR A 12 -19.96 15.38 18.05
C THR A 12 -18.65 15.38 17.25
N GLU A 13 -17.99 16.54 17.17
CA GLU A 13 -16.65 16.61 16.56
C GLU A 13 -15.61 15.76 17.30
N GLU A 14 -15.79 15.56 18.61
CA GLU A 14 -14.99 14.64 19.40
C GLU A 14 -15.14 13.19 18.90
N VAL A 15 -16.37 12.72 18.70
CA VAL A 15 -16.61 11.38 18.16
C VAL A 15 -16.01 11.23 16.75
N CYS A 16 -16.14 12.24 15.89
CA CYS A 16 -15.51 12.22 14.56
C CYS A 16 -13.98 12.16 14.64
N ARG A 17 -13.36 12.88 15.58
CA ARG A 17 -11.92 12.85 15.82
C ARG A 17 -11.49 11.46 16.31
N ASP A 18 -12.21 10.90 17.27
CA ASP A 18 -11.89 9.59 17.84
C ASP A 18 -12.01 8.49 16.79
N TYR A 19 -13.06 8.53 15.97
CA TYR A 19 -13.21 7.63 14.82
C TYR A 19 -12.03 7.74 13.84
N ARG A 20 -11.60 8.95 13.47
CA ARG A 20 -10.40 9.15 12.63
C ARG A 20 -9.14 8.57 13.28
N THR A 21 -8.97 8.74 14.59
CA THR A 21 -7.82 8.19 15.32
C THR A 21 -7.83 6.66 15.29
N LEU A 22 -8.98 6.02 15.50
CA LEU A 22 -9.14 4.56 15.42
C LEU A 22 -8.79 4.04 14.02
N LEU A 23 -9.30 4.69 12.97
CA LEU A 23 -8.97 4.32 11.60
C LEU A 23 -7.46 4.44 11.33
N ARG A 24 -6.83 5.53 11.76
CA ARG A 24 -5.38 5.77 11.57
C ARG A 24 -4.50 4.77 12.32
N ASN A 25 -4.98 4.23 13.43
CA ASN A 25 -4.29 3.23 14.23
C ASN A 25 -4.54 1.79 13.76
N ASP A 26 -5.16 1.60 12.59
CA ASP A 26 -5.55 0.30 12.05
C ASP A 26 -6.41 -0.54 13.03
N ASP A 27 -7.32 0.12 13.77
CA ASP A 27 -8.22 -0.50 14.75
C ASP A 27 -9.69 -0.53 14.26
N PRO A 28 -10.05 -1.49 13.38
CA PRO A 28 -11.42 -1.66 12.92
C PRO A 28 -12.37 -2.06 14.06
N ALA A 29 -11.88 -2.80 15.06
CA ALA A 29 -12.71 -3.27 16.17
C ALA A 29 -13.17 -2.10 17.05
N GLY A 30 -12.25 -1.18 17.38
CA GLY A 30 -12.59 0.04 18.09
C GLY A 30 -13.53 0.96 17.27
N ALA A 31 -13.31 1.06 15.96
CA ALA A 31 -14.18 1.83 15.07
C ALA A 31 -15.62 1.28 15.04
N ILE A 32 -15.79 -0.05 14.96
CA ILE A 32 -17.09 -0.73 15.02
C ILE A 32 -17.70 -0.59 16.41
N HIS A 33 -16.90 -0.68 17.47
CA HIS A 33 -17.40 -0.48 18.84
C HIS A 33 -17.99 0.92 19.03
N LEU A 34 -17.31 1.96 18.53
CA LEU A 34 -17.79 3.33 18.54
C LEU A 34 -19.11 3.47 17.76
N LEU A 35 -19.23 2.81 16.60
CA LEU A 35 -20.46 2.77 15.81
C LEU A 35 -21.64 2.20 16.61
N HIS A 36 -21.43 1.06 17.28
CA HIS A 36 -22.47 0.42 18.11
C HIS A 36 -22.83 1.28 19.33
N GLN A 37 -21.86 1.96 19.95
CA GLN A 37 -22.14 2.91 21.04
C GLN A 37 -23.03 4.07 20.58
N LEU A 38 -22.77 4.64 19.39
CA LEU A 38 -23.61 5.68 18.81
C LEU A 38 -25.03 5.18 18.53
N MET A 39 -25.17 3.95 18.03
CA MET A 39 -26.47 3.34 17.79
C MET A 39 -27.26 3.14 19.10
N ALA A 40 -26.61 2.62 20.14
CA ALA A 40 -27.22 2.45 21.46
C ALA A 40 -27.64 3.78 22.08
N ASN A 41 -26.81 4.82 21.94
CA ASN A 41 -27.12 6.18 22.39
C ASN A 41 -28.32 6.76 21.63
N ALA A 42 -28.41 6.55 20.32
CA ALA A 42 -29.53 6.99 19.49
C ALA A 42 -30.85 6.35 19.92
N GLN A 43 -30.83 5.04 20.24
CA GLN A 43 -32.00 4.29 20.70
C GLN A 43 -32.46 4.73 22.10
N ASN A 44 -31.54 5.10 22.98
CA ASN A 44 -31.84 5.54 24.35
C ASN A 44 -32.36 7.00 24.42
N GLN A 45 -32.01 7.84 23.44
CA GLN A 45 -32.54 9.20 23.33
C GLN A 45 -33.92 9.18 22.64
N ARG A 46 -35.00 9.33 23.42
CA ARG A 46 -36.42 9.30 22.96
C ARG A 46 -36.79 10.33 21.87
N SER A 47 -35.90 11.25 21.50
CA SER A 47 -36.15 12.38 20.58
C SER A 47 -35.29 12.38 19.32
N SER A 48 -34.44 11.37 19.09
CA SER A 48 -33.57 11.35 17.91
C SER A 48 -34.42 11.07 16.66
N ASP A 49 -34.55 12.06 15.78
CA ASP A 49 -35.11 11.87 14.44
C ASP A 49 -34.19 10.94 13.63
N ILE A 50 -34.79 10.04 12.87
CA ILE A 50 -34.14 9.16 11.89
C ILE A 50 -33.17 9.97 11.02
N SER A 51 -33.53 11.17 10.58
CA SER A 51 -32.66 12.02 9.76
C SER A 51 -31.34 12.39 10.44
N SER A 52 -31.35 12.64 11.75
CA SER A 52 -30.14 12.97 12.52
C SER A 52 -29.22 11.77 12.67
N VAL A 53 -29.80 10.58 12.87
CA VAL A 53 -29.04 9.33 12.91
C VAL A 53 -28.44 9.05 11.54
N THR A 54 -29.24 9.09 10.48
CA THR A 54 -28.78 8.86 9.11
C THR A 54 -27.67 9.82 8.70
N ASN A 55 -27.75 11.11 9.08
CA ASN A 55 -26.69 12.09 8.84
C ASN A 55 -25.40 11.74 9.60
N ALA A 56 -25.50 11.30 10.87
CA ALA A 56 -24.34 10.87 11.64
C ALA A 56 -23.61 9.68 10.96
N PHE A 57 -24.34 8.65 10.55
CA PHE A 57 -23.75 7.49 9.86
C PHE A 57 -23.19 7.86 8.49
N PHE A 58 -23.84 8.77 7.76
CA PHE A 58 -23.29 9.32 6.52
C PHE A 58 -21.95 10.00 6.74
N ARG A 59 -21.83 10.86 7.76
CA ARG A 59 -20.54 11.52 8.09
C ARG A 59 -19.44 10.50 8.46
N LEU A 60 -19.76 9.45 9.20
CA LEU A 60 -18.78 8.38 9.51
C LEU A 60 -18.32 7.65 8.24
N LEU A 61 -19.25 7.36 7.34
CA LEU A 61 -18.93 6.70 6.09
C LEU A 61 -18.11 7.60 5.14
N MET A 62 -18.37 8.91 5.13
CA MET A 62 -17.55 9.89 4.42
C MET A 62 -16.11 9.90 4.94
N ILE A 63 -15.94 9.88 6.27
CA ILE A 63 -14.60 9.80 6.89
C ILE A 63 -13.89 8.48 6.52
N LEU A 64 -14.61 7.36 6.52
CA LEU A 64 -14.06 6.07 6.10
C LEU A 64 -13.65 6.09 4.62
N HIS A 65 -14.47 6.69 3.76
CA HIS A 65 -14.18 6.80 2.33
C HIS A 65 -12.97 7.70 2.08
N GLU A 66 -12.86 8.84 2.76
CA GLU A 66 -11.67 9.71 2.73
C GLU A 66 -10.42 8.91 3.12
N PHE A 67 -10.47 8.18 4.24
CA PHE A 67 -9.39 7.30 4.70
C PHE A 67 -9.03 6.21 3.68
N ALA A 68 -10.02 5.60 3.04
CA ALA A 68 -9.82 4.58 2.01
C ALA A 68 -9.12 5.16 0.78
N VAL A 69 -9.58 6.32 0.29
CA VAL A 69 -9.00 7.02 -0.86
C VAL A 69 -7.56 7.45 -0.59
N GLU A 70 -7.25 7.96 0.61
CA GLU A 70 -5.87 8.27 1.02
C GLU A 70 -4.93 7.07 0.92
N ARG A 71 -5.46 5.84 1.05
CA ARG A 71 -4.73 4.57 0.93
C ARG A 71 -4.84 3.93 -0.46
N GLY A 72 -5.43 4.62 -1.43
CA GLY A 72 -5.64 4.09 -2.78
C GLY A 72 -6.68 2.96 -2.85
N ILE A 73 -7.59 2.90 -1.89
CA ILE A 73 -8.70 1.94 -1.83
C ILE A 73 -9.97 2.63 -2.32
N THR A 74 -10.61 2.06 -3.35
CA THR A 74 -11.90 2.54 -3.86
C THR A 74 -13.01 1.58 -3.40
N LEU A 75 -13.97 2.10 -2.63
CA LEU A 75 -15.09 1.33 -2.09
C LEU A 75 -16.29 1.23 -3.04
N THR A 76 -16.33 2.05 -4.09
CA THR A 76 -17.43 2.12 -5.05
C THR A 76 -16.97 1.74 -6.46
N ASN A 77 -17.86 1.13 -7.25
CA ASN A 77 -17.57 0.66 -8.60
C ASN A 77 -17.53 1.78 -9.67
N ASP A 78 -17.51 3.07 -9.28
CA ASP A 78 -17.64 4.15 -10.24
C ASP A 78 -16.39 5.04 -10.28
N SER A 79 -15.52 4.76 -11.24
CA SER A 79 -14.28 5.48 -11.51
C SER A 79 -14.50 6.90 -12.07
N GLN A 80 -15.75 7.37 -12.22
CA GLN A 80 -16.06 8.59 -12.98
C GLN A 80 -16.83 9.69 -12.23
N HIS A 81 -17.31 9.49 -10.99
CA HIS A 81 -18.13 10.50 -10.29
C HIS A 81 -17.57 10.89 -8.91
N GLN A 82 -17.38 12.20 -8.71
CA GLN A 82 -16.74 12.82 -7.54
C GLN A 82 -17.66 13.04 -6.31
N GLU A 83 -18.90 12.54 -6.32
CA GLU A 83 -19.80 12.64 -5.17
C GLU A 83 -20.41 11.27 -4.91
N PRO A 84 -20.28 10.72 -3.70
CA PRO A 84 -20.65 9.34 -3.47
C PRO A 84 -22.17 9.16 -3.48
N PHE A 85 -22.66 8.24 -4.31
CA PHE A 85 -24.00 7.65 -4.30
C PHE A 85 -24.40 7.03 -2.93
N ILE A 86 -23.52 7.09 -1.94
CA ILE A 86 -23.72 6.67 -0.55
C ILE A 86 -25.05 7.17 0.02
N TRP A 87 -25.46 8.41 -0.24
CA TRP A 87 -26.75 8.89 0.27
C TRP A 87 -27.94 8.13 -0.32
N GLN A 88 -27.86 7.70 -1.59
CA GLN A 88 -28.90 6.88 -2.22
C GLN A 88 -28.91 5.46 -1.65
N GLU A 89 -27.74 4.89 -1.37
CA GLU A 89 -27.62 3.56 -0.77
C GLU A 89 -28.16 3.55 0.66
N ILE A 90 -27.77 4.52 1.48
CA ILE A 90 -28.28 4.67 2.85
C ILE A 90 -29.78 4.96 2.86
N ALA A 91 -30.29 5.82 1.97
CA ALA A 91 -31.72 6.15 1.90
C ALA A 91 -32.61 4.96 1.49
N ARG A 92 -32.03 3.91 0.87
CA ARG A 92 -32.73 2.66 0.55
C ARG A 92 -32.82 1.69 1.72
N LEU A 93 -32.05 1.92 2.79
CA LEU A 93 -32.02 1.03 3.94
C LEU A 93 -33.21 1.33 4.86
N PRO A 94 -34.08 0.34 5.15
CA PRO A 94 -35.37 0.58 5.79
C PRO A 94 -35.25 0.81 7.30
N THR A 95 -34.11 0.49 7.91
CA THR A 95 -33.91 0.59 9.35
C THR A 95 -32.51 1.09 9.71
N LEU A 96 -32.39 1.71 10.89
CA LEU A 96 -31.11 2.13 11.45
C LEU A 96 -30.15 0.96 11.69
N ALA A 97 -30.68 -0.24 11.97
CA ALA A 97 -29.87 -1.45 12.08
C ALA A 97 -29.18 -1.78 10.75
N ASN A 98 -29.91 -1.69 9.63
CA ASN A 98 -29.30 -1.94 8.33
C ASN A 98 -28.25 -0.88 7.95
N VAL A 99 -28.45 0.38 8.35
CA VAL A 99 -27.43 1.43 8.17
C VAL A 99 -26.18 1.11 8.99
N CYS A 100 -26.34 0.64 10.22
CA CYS A 100 -25.23 0.22 11.07
C CYS A 100 -24.47 -0.97 10.47
N ASP A 101 -25.18 -2.02 10.06
CA ASP A 101 -24.59 -3.21 9.41
C ASP A 101 -23.83 -2.81 8.13
N TYR A 102 -24.37 -1.85 7.36
CA TYR A 102 -23.74 -1.35 6.14
C TYR A 102 -22.43 -0.62 6.44
N VAL A 103 -22.39 0.28 7.43
CA VAL A 103 -21.16 0.98 7.80
C VAL A 103 -20.13 0.00 8.36
N GLU A 104 -20.55 -0.94 9.21
CA GLU A 104 -19.68 -2.00 9.74
C GLU A 104 -19.06 -2.85 8.62
N GLY A 105 -19.88 -3.30 7.65
CA GLY A 105 -19.39 -4.08 6.51
C GLY A 105 -18.38 -3.30 5.66
N ASN A 106 -18.59 -1.99 5.48
CA ASN A 106 -17.62 -1.13 4.78
C ASN A 106 -16.30 -0.99 5.57
N ILE A 107 -16.35 -0.81 6.90
CA ILE A 107 -15.15 -0.78 7.75
C ILE A 107 -14.36 -2.08 7.55
N GLN A 108 -15.03 -3.23 7.69
CA GLN A 108 -14.40 -4.53 7.53
C GLN A 108 -13.79 -4.72 6.12
N ALA A 109 -14.50 -4.30 5.07
CA ALA A 109 -14.02 -4.38 3.70
C ALA A 109 -12.76 -3.53 3.48
N VAL A 110 -12.74 -2.26 3.91
CA VAL A 110 -11.56 -1.38 3.81
C VAL A 110 -10.36 -2.01 4.48
N PHE A 111 -10.51 -2.47 5.73
CA PHE A 111 -9.39 -3.02 6.47
C PHE A 111 -8.92 -4.38 5.94
N SER A 112 -9.81 -5.18 5.37
CA SER A 112 -9.42 -6.42 4.67
C SER A 112 -8.56 -6.11 3.44
N ILE A 113 -8.98 -5.15 2.61
CA ILE A 113 -8.24 -4.73 1.40
C ILE A 113 -6.88 -4.11 1.80
N TRP A 114 -6.88 -3.23 2.80
CA TRP A 114 -5.67 -2.59 3.32
C TRP A 114 -4.65 -3.63 3.83
N LYS A 115 -5.12 -4.61 4.60
CA LYS A 115 -4.28 -5.69 5.12
C LYS A 115 -3.67 -6.54 4.01
N GLU A 116 -4.45 -6.84 2.96
CA GLU A 116 -3.95 -7.59 1.81
C GLU A 116 -2.88 -6.81 1.04
N GLN A 117 -3.11 -5.52 0.76
CA GLN A 117 -2.15 -4.65 0.10
C GLN A 117 -0.86 -4.50 0.91
N SER A 118 -0.97 -4.32 2.23
CA SER A 118 0.18 -4.25 3.13
C SER A 118 0.98 -5.56 3.14
N ALA A 119 0.30 -6.71 3.16
CA ALA A 119 0.95 -8.01 3.08
C ALA A 119 1.64 -8.24 1.72
N VAL A 120 1.02 -7.79 0.63
CA VAL A 120 1.61 -7.79 -0.72
C VAL A 120 2.88 -6.95 -0.76
N SER A 121 2.84 -5.72 -0.24
CA SER A 121 4.00 -4.84 -0.17
C SER A 121 5.13 -5.45 0.67
N ALA A 122 4.80 -6.06 1.82
CA ALA A 122 5.76 -6.77 2.66
C ALA A 122 6.42 -7.95 1.94
N LYS A 123 5.67 -8.74 1.15
CA LYS A 123 6.23 -9.83 0.33
C LYS A 123 7.25 -9.31 -0.68
N ILE A 124 6.93 -8.22 -1.39
CA ILE A 124 7.88 -7.63 -2.35
C ILE A 124 9.07 -6.99 -1.65
N SER A 125 8.88 -6.37 -0.48
CA SER A 125 9.98 -5.88 0.34
C SER A 125 10.97 -7.02 0.68
N ASN A 126 10.48 -8.20 1.06
CA ASN A 126 11.33 -9.37 1.32
C ASN A 126 12.10 -9.82 0.08
N VAL A 127 11.48 -9.78 -1.11
CA VAL A 127 12.16 -10.07 -2.39
C VAL A 127 13.28 -9.06 -2.65
N LEU A 128 13.03 -7.77 -2.44
CA LEU A 128 14.03 -6.71 -2.61
C LEU A 128 15.18 -6.83 -1.61
N VAL A 129 14.91 -7.19 -0.36
CA VAL A 129 15.95 -7.49 0.64
C VAL A 129 16.82 -8.64 0.17
N TYR A 130 16.20 -9.76 -0.22
CA TYR A 130 16.93 -10.94 -0.67
C TYR A 130 17.82 -10.63 -1.89
N ILE A 131 17.33 -9.86 -2.86
CA ILE A 131 18.15 -9.41 -4.00
C ILE A 131 19.35 -8.59 -3.52
N ARG A 132 19.16 -7.63 -2.62
CA ARG A 132 20.24 -6.76 -2.12
C ARG A 132 21.31 -7.52 -1.35
N GLU A 133 20.95 -8.60 -0.67
CA GLU A 133 21.88 -9.42 0.10
C GLU A 133 22.62 -10.44 -0.78
N HIS A 134 22.01 -10.88 -1.88
CA HIS A 134 22.53 -11.98 -2.71
C HIS A 134 22.93 -11.57 -4.14
N TYR A 135 22.84 -10.29 -4.52
CA TYR A 135 23.07 -9.85 -5.91
C TYR A 135 24.41 -10.30 -6.50
N SER A 136 25.45 -10.45 -5.68
CA SER A 136 26.79 -10.85 -6.11
C SER A 136 26.91 -12.34 -6.48
N ASP A 137 25.92 -13.17 -6.11
CA ASP A 137 25.86 -14.56 -6.53
C ASP A 137 25.47 -14.64 -8.01
N ALA A 138 26.36 -15.18 -8.85
CA ALA A 138 26.15 -15.26 -10.29
C ALA A 138 25.06 -16.28 -10.69
N GLU A 139 24.76 -17.24 -9.83
CA GLU A 139 23.71 -18.24 -10.06
C GLU A 139 22.33 -17.74 -9.58
N LEU A 140 22.27 -16.56 -8.93
CA LEU A 140 21.02 -15.97 -8.48
C LEU A 140 20.06 -15.80 -9.66
N SER A 141 18.92 -16.48 -9.55
CA SER A 141 17.86 -16.48 -10.56
C SER A 141 16.50 -16.23 -9.92
N THR A 142 15.51 -15.84 -10.73
CA THR A 142 14.13 -15.66 -10.27
C THR A 142 13.57 -16.91 -9.60
N ARG A 143 13.97 -18.10 -10.06
CA ARG A 143 13.59 -19.37 -9.43
C ARG A 143 14.12 -19.47 -7.99
N ILE A 144 15.42 -19.23 -7.79
CA ILE A 144 16.04 -19.26 -6.45
C ILE A 144 15.38 -18.23 -5.54
N ILE A 145 15.17 -17.00 -6.04
CA ILE A 145 14.53 -15.93 -5.26
C ILE A 145 13.12 -16.36 -4.84
N SER A 146 12.33 -16.96 -5.74
CA SER A 146 10.98 -17.43 -5.43
C SER A 146 10.97 -18.53 -4.37
N GLU A 147 11.87 -19.50 -4.47
CA GLU A 147 12.01 -20.60 -3.50
C GLU A 147 12.42 -20.08 -2.11
N ARG A 148 13.29 -19.07 -2.06
CA ARG A 148 13.82 -18.49 -0.82
C ARG A 148 12.89 -17.50 -0.15
N THR A 149 12.00 -16.88 -0.93
CA THR A 149 10.97 -15.96 -0.42
C THR A 149 9.62 -16.63 -0.21
N TYR A 150 9.53 -17.95 -0.42
CA TYR A 150 8.32 -18.76 -0.28
C TYR A 150 7.15 -18.26 -1.14
N LEU A 151 7.45 -17.73 -2.32
CA LEU A 151 6.48 -17.30 -3.31
C LEU A 151 6.52 -18.23 -4.52
N SER A 152 5.37 -18.49 -5.13
CA SER A 152 5.41 -19.14 -6.45
C SER A 152 6.04 -18.19 -7.46
N LEU A 153 6.83 -18.74 -8.39
CA LEU A 153 7.57 -17.96 -9.39
C LEU A 153 6.64 -17.02 -10.18
N SER A 154 5.52 -17.53 -10.69
CA SER A 154 4.56 -16.74 -11.47
C SER A 154 3.95 -15.61 -10.65
N TYR A 155 3.55 -15.89 -9.40
CA TYR A 155 2.97 -14.87 -8.53
C TYR A 155 3.99 -13.79 -8.18
N MET A 156 5.21 -14.18 -7.81
CA MET A 156 6.29 -13.24 -7.51
C MET A 156 6.58 -12.33 -8.71
N CYS A 157 6.69 -12.85 -9.93
CA CYS A 157 6.97 -12.05 -11.11
C CYS A 157 5.87 -11.01 -11.41
N VAL A 158 4.60 -11.44 -11.35
CA VAL A 158 3.45 -10.54 -11.56
C VAL A 158 3.40 -9.47 -10.49
N LEU A 159 3.51 -9.87 -9.22
CA LEU A 159 3.43 -8.98 -8.09
C LEU A 159 4.58 -7.98 -8.07
N PHE A 160 5.81 -8.45 -8.32
CA PHE A 160 6.99 -7.60 -8.35
C PHE A 160 6.88 -6.55 -9.45
N LYS A 161 6.48 -6.93 -10.68
CA LYS A 161 6.30 -5.98 -11.78
C LYS A 161 5.22 -4.94 -11.48
N LYS A 162 4.14 -5.35 -10.82
CA LYS A 162 3.05 -4.45 -10.40
C LYS A 162 3.56 -3.41 -9.39
N GLU A 163 4.31 -3.84 -8.37
CA GLU A 163 4.75 -2.97 -7.27
C GLU A 163 5.99 -2.12 -7.61
N THR A 164 6.92 -2.63 -8.41
CA THR A 164 8.20 -1.95 -8.71
C THR A 164 8.26 -1.31 -10.10
N GLY A 165 7.35 -1.67 -11.01
CA GLY A 165 7.38 -1.25 -12.41
C GLY A 165 8.43 -1.97 -13.27
N SER A 166 9.32 -2.80 -12.69
CA SER A 166 10.35 -3.56 -13.38
C SER A 166 10.24 -5.06 -13.12
N THR A 167 10.77 -5.90 -14.01
CA THR A 167 10.86 -7.34 -13.74
C THR A 167 11.96 -7.60 -12.72
N VAL A 168 11.91 -8.75 -12.04
CA VAL A 168 12.94 -9.14 -11.07
C VAL A 168 14.36 -9.13 -11.70
N ASN A 169 14.49 -9.59 -12.94
CA ASN A 169 15.77 -9.61 -13.66
C ASN A 169 16.25 -8.21 -14.07
N GLU A 170 15.35 -7.33 -14.49
CA GLU A 170 15.66 -5.92 -14.77
C GLU A 170 16.20 -5.25 -13.51
N TYR A 171 15.47 -5.36 -12.39
CA TYR A 171 15.88 -4.80 -11.11
C TYR A 171 17.23 -5.35 -10.62
N LEU A 172 17.42 -6.67 -10.66
CA LEU A 172 18.69 -7.30 -10.27
C LEU A 172 19.85 -6.77 -11.15
N THR A 173 19.64 -6.68 -12.46
CA THR A 173 20.67 -6.16 -13.38
C THR A 173 21.03 -4.72 -13.06
N GLU A 174 20.04 -3.85 -12.88
CA GLU A 174 20.26 -2.45 -12.51
C GLU A 174 21.00 -2.33 -11.18
N PHE A 175 20.60 -3.11 -10.17
CA PHE A 175 21.25 -3.12 -8.86
C PHE A 175 22.72 -3.55 -8.96
N ARG A 176 23.01 -4.62 -9.72
CA ARG A 176 24.39 -5.07 -10.00
C ARG A 176 25.22 -3.97 -10.66
N LEU A 177 24.65 -3.23 -11.62
CA LEU A 177 25.34 -2.13 -12.30
C LEU A 177 25.59 -0.93 -11.39
N VAL A 178 24.66 -0.60 -10.49
CA VAL A 178 24.88 0.42 -9.45
C VAL A 178 26.09 0.04 -8.59
N LYS A 179 26.15 -1.21 -8.14
CA LYS A 179 27.29 -1.75 -7.38
C LYS A 179 28.57 -1.82 -8.20
N ALA A 180 28.49 -2.11 -9.49
CA ALA A 180 29.64 -2.06 -10.39
C ALA A 180 30.23 -0.66 -10.47
N LYS A 181 29.39 0.39 -10.60
CA LYS A 181 29.87 1.79 -10.60
C LYS A 181 30.62 2.14 -9.32
N GLU A 182 30.12 1.71 -8.15
CA GLU A 182 30.81 1.91 -6.86
C GLU A 182 32.19 1.23 -6.86
N LEU A 183 32.31 0.02 -7.40
CA LEU A 183 33.57 -0.71 -7.48
C LEU A 183 34.53 -0.16 -8.55
N LEU A 184 34.01 0.34 -9.69
CA LEU A 184 34.82 0.90 -10.77
C LEU A 184 35.59 2.16 -10.34
N LYS A 185 35.11 2.89 -9.33
CA LYS A 185 35.83 4.01 -8.71
C LYS A 185 37.08 3.57 -7.93
N LYS A 186 37.18 2.29 -7.55
CA LYS A 186 38.34 1.74 -6.84
C LYS A 186 39.46 1.41 -7.82
N GLN A 187 40.62 2.05 -7.67
CA GLN A 187 41.67 2.08 -8.70
C GLN A 187 42.36 0.73 -8.96
N HIS A 188 42.30 -0.24 -8.04
CA HIS A 188 43.06 -1.49 -8.12
C HIS A 188 42.31 -2.67 -8.74
N LEU A 189 40.99 -2.58 -8.95
CA LEU A 189 40.19 -3.69 -9.45
C LEU A 189 40.23 -3.77 -10.98
N LYS A 190 40.54 -4.94 -11.54
CA LYS A 190 40.40 -5.22 -12.97
C LYS A 190 38.93 -5.41 -13.34
N LEU A 191 38.57 -5.22 -14.62
CA LEU A 191 37.17 -5.28 -15.06
C LEU A 191 36.51 -6.64 -14.82
N TYR A 192 37.23 -7.74 -15.05
CA TYR A 192 36.69 -9.08 -14.79
C TYR A 192 36.46 -9.32 -13.29
N GLU A 193 37.27 -8.72 -12.41
CA GLU A 193 37.09 -8.81 -10.95
C GLU A 193 35.82 -8.06 -10.55
N VAL A 194 35.62 -6.85 -11.08
CA VAL A 194 34.37 -6.10 -10.85
C VAL A 194 33.15 -6.89 -11.35
N ALA A 195 33.22 -7.48 -12.54
CA ALA A 195 32.14 -8.29 -13.09
C ALA A 195 31.80 -9.47 -12.16
N SER A 196 32.80 -10.22 -11.71
CA SER A 196 32.63 -11.35 -10.80
C SER A 196 32.07 -10.90 -9.43
N MET A 197 32.58 -9.81 -8.86
CA MET A 197 32.14 -9.28 -7.55
C MET A 197 30.69 -8.81 -7.54
N VAL A 198 30.10 -8.48 -8.69
CA VAL A 198 28.70 -8.08 -8.80
C VAL A 198 27.82 -9.16 -9.44
N GLY A 199 28.32 -10.39 -9.57
CA GLY A 199 27.52 -11.55 -9.98
C GLY A 199 27.36 -11.72 -11.50
N PHE A 200 28.30 -11.24 -12.31
CA PHE A 200 28.39 -11.62 -13.73
C PHE A 200 29.48 -12.68 -13.93
N ASN A 201 29.10 -13.82 -14.50
CA ASN A 201 30.03 -14.89 -14.90
C ASN A 201 30.87 -14.53 -16.14
N ASP A 202 30.39 -13.61 -16.98
CA ASP A 202 31.06 -13.19 -18.22
C ASP A 202 31.32 -11.68 -18.20
N ALA A 203 32.60 -11.31 -18.22
CA ALA A 203 33.06 -9.92 -18.23
C ALA A 203 32.73 -9.17 -19.53
N ASN A 204 32.66 -9.87 -20.67
CA ASN A 204 32.25 -9.30 -21.95
C ASN A 204 30.76 -8.97 -21.94
N TYR A 205 29.94 -9.90 -21.43
CA TYR A 205 28.51 -9.68 -21.27
C TYR A 205 28.22 -8.53 -20.29
N PHE A 206 28.92 -8.50 -19.15
CA PHE A 206 28.89 -7.37 -18.22
C PHE A 206 29.20 -6.05 -18.93
N SER A 207 30.27 -5.98 -19.70
CA SER A 207 30.69 -4.76 -20.40
C SER A 207 29.67 -4.31 -21.44
N PHE A 208 29.07 -5.25 -22.17
CA PHE A 208 27.99 -4.99 -23.12
C PHE A 208 26.75 -4.41 -22.42
N ILE A 209 26.26 -5.06 -21.36
CA ILE A 209 25.08 -4.61 -20.61
C ILE A 209 25.33 -3.28 -19.92
N PHE A 210 26.51 -3.08 -19.32
CA PHE A 210 26.88 -1.81 -18.70
C PHE A 210 26.84 -0.67 -19.72
N LYS A 211 27.45 -0.85 -20.90
CA LYS A 211 27.42 0.15 -21.98
C LYS A 211 26.00 0.40 -22.49
N LYS A 212 25.21 -0.66 -22.68
CA LYS A 212 23.83 -0.56 -23.14
C LYS A 212 22.97 0.30 -22.20
N LEU A 213 23.11 0.12 -20.90
CA LEU A 213 22.26 0.80 -19.90
C LEU A 213 22.82 2.16 -19.43
N ASN A 214 24.12 2.41 -19.58
CA ASN A 214 24.76 3.66 -19.13
C ASN A 214 25.27 4.56 -20.26
N GLY A 215 25.20 4.11 -21.51
CA GLY A 215 25.68 4.82 -22.70
C GLY A 215 27.20 4.78 -22.93
N ILE A 216 28.00 4.42 -21.92
CA ILE A 216 29.46 4.38 -21.98
C ILE A 216 30.02 3.07 -21.43
N SER A 217 31.20 2.65 -21.90
CA SER A 217 31.81 1.40 -21.43
C SER A 217 32.28 1.48 -19.96
N PRO A 218 32.43 0.35 -19.25
CA PRO A 218 33.02 0.35 -17.92
C PRO A 218 34.42 1.02 -17.85
N SER A 219 35.23 0.85 -18.89
CA SER A 219 36.55 1.49 -19.01
C SER A 219 36.44 3.00 -19.13
N GLU A 220 35.57 3.49 -20.02
CA GLU A 220 35.31 4.93 -20.19
C GLU A 220 34.74 5.55 -18.91
N PHE A 221 33.80 4.86 -18.24
CA PHE A 221 33.27 5.31 -16.95
C PHE A 221 34.39 5.46 -15.91
N ARG A 222 35.26 4.46 -15.81
CA ARG A 222 36.41 4.49 -14.89
C ARG A 222 37.38 5.63 -15.22
N GLU A 223 37.66 5.88 -16.50
CA GLU A 223 38.54 6.97 -16.92
C GLU A 223 37.97 8.34 -16.54
N ARG A 224 36.66 8.54 -16.70
CA ARG A 224 35.98 9.77 -16.30
C ARG A 224 36.00 10.02 -14.80
N GLU A 225 35.89 8.98 -13.98
CA GLU A 225 35.95 9.09 -12.51
C GLU A 225 37.39 9.25 -11.98
N ARG A 226 38.40 9.13 -12.86
CA ARG A 226 39.81 9.36 -12.55
C ARG A 226 40.28 10.79 -12.92
N ALA A 227 39.54 11.47 -13.79
CA ALA A 227 39.79 12.85 -14.21
C ALA A 227 39.23 13.84 -13.19
#